data_AF-A0A2N2KA00-F1
#
_entry.id   AF-A0A2N2KA00-F1
#
_cell.length_a   1.000
_cell.length_b   1.000
_cell.length_c   1.000
_cell.angle_alpha   90.00
_cell.angle_beta   90.00
_cell.angle_gamma   90.00
#
_symmetry.space_group_name_H-M   'P 1'
#
loop_
_entity.id
_entity.type
_entity.pdbx_description
1 polymer ?
#
loop_
_entity_poly.entity_id
_entity_poly.type
_entity_poly.pdbx_seq_one_letter_code
_entity_poly.pdbx_strand_id
1 'polypeptide(L)'
;MYERKVTFLEKPGRALNPQKKINQSNFPFTLNATIGCFFGCLYCYTQGFPFSVHTEFGKEVKVKTWLPARLDEELEKYRHLPQHVKRVQVNESSEGYLPQVMARSRKELGRDIVQETLEVFGDHWRRGNYWMVHLLTKSHMILKHLDTLRSMRDQVQVELTITTLSEARKKILEGSAPTIRKRLGVIKALSDRGVFVRVMAMPFIGNRDEAAELRRIGFESGARAFKHKKMNYWDEDALLEGRLTRVKGRKDVAFEDLQVKSGEHVIENGEPKTVEVLMPTPKWKTWEKRMVPIENSGYSEMNDIDWGYQI
;
A
#
# COMPACT_ATOMS: atom_id res chain seq x y z
N MET A 1 -7.93 -29.24 4.34
CA MET A 1 -7.39 -27.86 4.46
C MET A 1 -6.07 -27.87 3.70
N TYR A 2 -5.90 -27.06 2.64
CA TYR A 2 -4.65 -27.07 1.86
C TYR A 2 -3.47 -26.62 2.74
N GLU A 3 -2.32 -27.27 2.60
CA GLU A 3 -1.10 -26.90 3.30
C GLU A 3 -0.59 -25.54 2.77
N ARG A 4 -0.38 -24.57 3.67
CA ARG A 4 0.20 -23.27 3.32
C ARG A 4 1.72 -23.38 3.31
N LYS A 5 2.34 -23.10 2.17
CA LYS A 5 3.78 -23.20 1.96
C LYS A 5 4.46 -21.85 2.19
N VAL A 6 5.46 -21.83 3.07
CA VAL A 6 6.38 -20.69 3.27
C VAL A 6 7.77 -21.12 2.80
N THR A 7 8.37 -20.34 1.90
CA THR A 7 9.74 -20.58 1.42
C THR A 7 10.59 -19.33 1.68
N PHE A 8 11.85 -19.51 2.06
CA PHE A 8 12.82 -18.42 2.21
C PHE A 8 13.66 -18.28 0.94
N LEU A 9 13.76 -17.06 0.42
CA LEU A 9 14.56 -16.72 -0.74
C LEU A 9 15.85 -16.04 -0.29
N GLU A 10 16.97 -16.72 -0.51
CA GLU A 10 18.30 -16.23 -0.13
C GLU A 10 18.98 -15.46 -1.25
N LYS A 11 18.72 -15.81 -2.52
CA LYS A 11 19.31 -15.13 -3.67
C LYS A 11 18.84 -13.67 -3.74
N PRO A 12 19.74 -12.68 -3.62
CA PRO A 12 19.38 -11.28 -3.66
C PRO A 12 18.77 -10.84 -4.99
N GLY A 13 17.83 -9.91 -4.92
CA GLY A 13 17.23 -9.24 -6.06
C GLY A 13 17.28 -7.72 -5.86
N ARG A 14 16.26 -7.01 -6.37
CA ARG A 14 16.06 -5.58 -6.10
C ARG A 14 15.07 -5.39 -4.95
N ALA A 15 15.38 -4.49 -4.02
CA ALA A 15 14.46 -4.14 -2.93
C ALA A 15 13.40 -3.15 -3.43
N LEU A 16 13.84 -2.05 -4.03
CA LEU A 16 13.05 -0.99 -4.63
C LEU A 16 12.86 -1.25 -6.13
N ASN A 17 11.62 -1.45 -6.54
CA ASN A 17 11.26 -1.65 -7.94
C ASN A 17 10.82 -0.32 -8.56
N PRO A 18 11.65 0.31 -9.42
CA PRO A 18 11.28 1.57 -10.07
C PRO A 18 10.10 1.37 -11.02
N GLN A 19 9.10 2.25 -10.92
CA GLN A 19 7.89 2.18 -11.72
C GLN A 19 8.03 2.96 -13.03
N LYS A 20 7.39 2.45 -14.09
CA LYS A 20 7.44 3.07 -15.42
C LYS A 20 6.55 4.31 -15.55
N LYS A 21 5.46 4.34 -14.77
CA LYS A 21 4.48 5.42 -14.73
C LYS A 21 4.45 5.96 -13.30
N ILE A 22 4.57 7.27 -13.15
CA ILE A 22 4.58 7.96 -11.85
C ILE A 22 3.50 9.03 -11.91
N ASN A 23 2.49 8.94 -11.04
CA ASN A 23 1.35 9.87 -10.93
C ASN A 23 0.59 9.63 -9.61
N GLN A 24 -0.57 10.25 -9.40
CA GLN A 24 -1.44 10.07 -8.21
C GLN A 24 -1.72 8.61 -7.80
N SER A 25 -1.66 7.68 -8.74
CA SER A 25 -1.99 6.26 -8.52
C SER A 25 -0.78 5.34 -8.59
N ASN A 26 0.39 5.83 -9.00
CA ASN A 26 1.59 5.02 -9.18
C ASN A 26 2.79 5.71 -8.54
N PHE A 27 3.33 5.06 -7.51
CA PHE A 27 4.50 5.55 -6.79
C PHE A 27 5.77 5.37 -7.61
N PRO A 28 6.81 6.20 -7.39
CA PRO A 28 8.12 6.03 -8.02
C PRO A 28 8.73 4.64 -7.80
N PHE A 29 8.57 4.08 -6.59
CA PHE A 29 9.07 2.77 -6.23
C PHE A 29 7.99 1.90 -5.58
N THR A 30 8.08 0.58 -5.79
CA THR A 30 7.38 -0.41 -4.98
C THR A 30 8.33 -1.36 -4.29
N LEU A 31 7.96 -1.83 -3.10
CA LEU A 31 8.74 -2.79 -2.31
C LEU A 31 7.81 -3.85 -1.72
N ASN A 32 8.28 -5.09 -1.72
CA ASN A 32 7.49 -6.23 -1.24
C ASN A 32 8.41 -7.17 -0.45
N ALA A 33 8.19 -7.31 0.86
CA ALA A 33 8.97 -8.21 1.74
C ALA A 33 8.77 -9.68 1.41
N THR A 34 7.61 -9.99 0.83
CA THR A 34 7.24 -11.33 0.39
C THR A 34 6.82 -11.32 -1.08
N ILE A 35 6.71 -12.50 -1.68
CA ILE A 35 6.01 -12.76 -2.93
C ILE A 35 4.86 -13.70 -2.60
N GLY A 36 3.65 -13.40 -3.08
CA GLY A 36 2.44 -14.14 -2.74
C GLY A 36 1.71 -13.60 -1.50
N CYS A 37 0.53 -14.15 -1.23
CA CYS A 37 -0.31 -13.77 -0.10
C CYS A 37 -1.28 -14.91 0.25
N PHE A 38 -1.45 -15.22 1.55
CA PHE A 38 -2.38 -16.25 2.00
C PHE A 38 -3.85 -15.79 2.13
N PHE A 39 -4.16 -14.52 1.88
CA PHE A 39 -5.55 -14.05 1.94
C PHE A 39 -6.39 -14.56 0.77
N GLY A 40 -5.78 -14.77 -0.39
CA GLY A 40 -6.45 -15.39 -1.55
C GLY A 40 -7.70 -14.64 -2.00
N CYS A 41 -7.69 -13.30 -2.02
CA CYS A 41 -8.89 -12.52 -2.35
C CYS A 41 -9.34 -12.81 -3.79
N LEU A 42 -10.63 -13.07 -4.01
CA LEU A 42 -11.18 -13.47 -5.32
C LEU A 42 -10.91 -12.43 -6.41
N TYR A 43 -10.90 -11.15 -6.05
CA TYR A 43 -10.64 -10.07 -6.99
C TYR A 43 -9.16 -9.80 -7.26
N CYS A 44 -8.24 -10.48 -6.56
CA CYS A 44 -6.84 -10.08 -6.51
C CYS A 44 -6.20 -10.14 -7.90
N TYR A 45 -5.60 -9.04 -8.34
CA TYR A 45 -4.98 -8.97 -9.66
C TYR A 45 -3.74 -9.87 -9.76
N THR A 46 -3.09 -10.20 -8.63
CA THR A 46 -1.91 -11.08 -8.60
C THR A 46 -2.22 -12.55 -8.91
N GLN A 47 -3.50 -12.90 -9.10
CA GLN A 47 -3.92 -14.18 -9.69
C GLN A 47 -3.53 -14.31 -11.16
N GLY A 48 -3.35 -13.17 -11.84
CA GLY A 48 -3.01 -13.13 -13.26
C GLY A 48 -1.50 -13.05 -13.52
N PHE A 49 -1.13 -13.24 -14.78
CA PHE A 49 0.21 -12.95 -15.27
C PHE A 49 0.56 -11.46 -15.08
N PRO A 50 1.81 -11.10 -14.73
CA PRO A 50 2.97 -11.99 -14.53
C PRO A 50 3.10 -12.58 -13.12
N PHE A 51 2.23 -12.23 -12.18
CA PHE A 51 2.40 -12.63 -10.78
C PHE A 51 2.17 -14.13 -10.55
N SER A 52 1.25 -14.72 -11.31
CA SER A 52 0.86 -16.12 -11.18
C SER A 52 1.99 -17.13 -11.43
N VAL A 53 3.07 -16.75 -12.12
CA VAL A 53 4.21 -17.65 -12.35
C VAL A 53 5.15 -17.76 -11.16
N HIS A 54 5.01 -16.90 -10.14
CA HIS A 54 5.95 -16.83 -9.04
C HIS A 54 5.57 -17.66 -7.82
N THR A 55 4.28 -17.87 -7.58
CA THR A 55 3.75 -18.60 -6.41
C THR A 55 2.40 -19.21 -6.74
N GLU A 56 2.06 -20.33 -6.11
CA GLU A 56 0.68 -20.83 -6.12
C GLU A 56 -0.22 -19.86 -5.33
N PHE A 57 -1.16 -19.20 -6.03
CA PHE A 57 -1.99 -18.15 -5.45
C PHE A 57 -2.77 -18.62 -4.21
N GLY A 58 -2.73 -17.84 -3.13
CA GLY A 58 -3.41 -18.16 -1.87
C GLY A 58 -2.76 -19.25 -1.03
N LYS A 59 -1.76 -19.97 -1.57
CA LYS A 59 -1.18 -21.17 -0.95
C LYS A 59 0.31 -21.10 -0.70
N GLU A 60 1.06 -20.35 -1.51
CA GLU A 60 2.50 -20.18 -1.35
C GLU A 60 2.87 -18.72 -1.09
N VAL A 61 3.76 -18.52 -0.12
CA VAL A 61 4.43 -17.23 0.14
C VAL A 61 5.94 -17.44 0.19
N LYS A 62 6.67 -16.58 -0.49
CA LYS A 62 8.13 -16.58 -0.52
C LYS A 62 8.66 -15.34 0.18
N VAL A 63 9.46 -15.49 1.22
CA VAL A 63 10.02 -14.40 2.04
C VAL A 63 11.41 -14.04 1.53
N LYS A 64 11.67 -12.76 1.30
CA LYS A 64 12.99 -12.28 0.81
C LYS A 64 13.91 -11.98 2.00
N THR A 65 14.76 -12.93 2.38
CA THR A 65 15.59 -12.80 3.60
C THR A 65 16.71 -11.76 3.48
N TRP A 66 17.10 -11.45 2.25
CA TRP A 66 18.09 -10.44 1.88
C TRP A 66 17.52 -9.01 1.80
N LEU A 67 16.19 -8.83 1.93
CA LEU A 67 15.56 -7.55 1.63
C LEU A 67 16.11 -6.38 2.46
N PRO A 68 16.26 -6.46 3.80
CA PRO A 68 16.69 -5.30 4.60
C PRO A 68 18.08 -4.79 4.20
N ALA A 69 19.05 -5.70 4.04
CA ALA A 69 20.41 -5.33 3.61
C ALA A 69 20.42 -4.70 2.22
N ARG A 70 19.69 -5.29 1.26
CA ARG A 70 19.57 -4.72 -0.09
C ARG A 70 18.86 -3.38 -0.10
N LEU A 71 17.90 -3.17 0.79
CA LEU A 71 17.18 -1.90 0.91
C LEU A 71 18.12 -0.80 1.38
N ASP A 72 18.96 -1.04 2.39
CA ASP A 72 19.94 -0.07 2.88
C ASP A 72 20.89 0.39 1.75
N GLU A 73 21.46 -0.57 1.01
CA GLU A 73 22.30 -0.30 -0.18
C GLU A 73 21.56 0.57 -1.23
N GLU A 74 20.32 0.23 -1.53
CA GLU A 74 19.56 0.91 -2.58
C GLU A 74 19.07 2.30 -2.15
N LEU A 75 18.64 2.48 -0.90
CA LEU A 75 18.28 3.79 -0.37
C LEU A 75 19.49 4.73 -0.32
N GLU A 76 20.67 4.21 0.00
CA GLU A 76 21.93 4.96 -0.05
C GLU A 76 22.26 5.40 -1.47
N LYS A 77 22.23 4.47 -2.42
CA LYS A 77 22.42 4.73 -3.85
C LYS A 77 21.46 5.81 -4.38
N TYR A 78 20.23 5.83 -3.90
CA TYR A 78 19.19 6.76 -4.32
C TYR A 78 19.09 8.04 -3.45
N ARG A 79 20.06 8.29 -2.56
CA ARG A 79 20.06 9.49 -1.69
C ARG A 79 19.98 10.81 -2.45
N HIS A 80 20.49 10.88 -3.67
CA HIS A 80 20.51 12.12 -4.47
C HIS A 80 19.27 12.34 -5.33
N LEU A 81 18.28 11.45 -5.26
CA LEU A 81 17.04 11.66 -6.00
C LEU A 81 16.30 12.92 -5.51
N PRO A 82 15.57 13.64 -6.38
CA PRO A 82 14.66 14.70 -5.96
C PRO A 82 13.65 14.22 -4.91
N GLN A 83 13.28 15.06 -3.95
CA GLN A 83 12.43 14.66 -2.82
C GLN A 83 11.06 14.13 -3.27
N HIS A 84 10.47 14.71 -4.31
CA HIS A 84 9.18 14.29 -4.87
C HIS A 84 9.15 12.89 -5.47
N VAL A 85 10.32 12.29 -5.76
CA VAL A 85 10.43 10.89 -6.23
C VAL A 85 10.83 9.90 -5.12
N LYS A 86 11.18 10.35 -3.91
CA LYS A 86 11.55 9.49 -2.78
C LYS A 86 10.33 8.95 -2.04
N ARG A 87 9.47 8.24 -2.76
CA ARG A 87 8.22 7.68 -2.24
C ARG A 87 8.11 6.23 -2.65
N VAL A 88 7.77 5.36 -1.69
CA VAL A 88 7.72 3.91 -1.89
C VAL A 88 6.40 3.34 -1.43
N GLN A 89 5.78 2.53 -2.28
CA GLN A 89 4.61 1.74 -1.92
C GLN A 89 5.04 0.34 -1.49
N VAL A 90 4.76 0.01 -0.24
CA VAL A 90 5.11 -1.27 0.38
C VAL A 90 3.90 -2.19 0.39
N ASN A 91 4.11 -3.47 0.07
CA ASN A 91 3.08 -4.52 -0.03
C ASN A 91 2.04 -4.25 -1.14
N GLU A 92 2.44 -3.61 -2.23
CA GLU A 92 1.54 -3.36 -3.36
C GLU A 92 1.06 -4.68 -4.00
N SER A 93 1.94 -5.68 -4.11
CA SER A 93 1.66 -6.96 -4.78
C SER A 93 1.86 -8.19 -3.90
N SER A 94 1.95 -8.01 -2.58
CA SER A 94 2.12 -9.11 -1.61
C SER A 94 1.59 -8.71 -0.24
N GLU A 95 1.77 -9.56 0.77
CA GLU A 95 1.42 -9.26 2.15
C GLU A 95 2.52 -9.78 3.08
N GLY A 96 3.14 -8.87 3.83
CA GLY A 96 4.17 -9.20 4.83
C GLY A 96 3.59 -9.56 6.19
N TYR A 97 2.39 -9.06 6.50
CA TYR A 97 1.77 -9.21 7.82
C TYR A 97 0.92 -10.48 7.93
N LEU A 98 1.50 -11.63 7.60
CA LEU A 98 0.83 -12.94 7.66
C LEU A 98 1.27 -13.69 8.93
N PRO A 99 0.33 -14.14 9.79
CA PRO A 99 0.69 -14.84 11.03
C PRO A 99 1.62 -16.04 10.80
N GLN A 100 1.36 -16.86 9.77
CA GLN A 100 2.18 -18.03 9.45
C GLN A 100 3.59 -17.64 9.00
N VAL A 101 3.71 -16.59 8.20
CA VAL A 101 5.02 -16.10 7.72
C VAL A 101 5.84 -15.58 8.88
N MET A 102 5.26 -14.70 9.70
CA MET A 102 5.97 -14.12 10.85
C MET A 102 6.39 -15.19 11.87
N ALA A 103 5.53 -16.18 12.14
CA ALA A 103 5.85 -17.29 13.03
C ALA A 103 7.00 -18.16 12.49
N ARG A 104 6.95 -18.52 11.19
CA ARG A 104 8.01 -19.30 10.53
C ARG A 104 9.32 -18.52 10.47
N SER A 105 9.30 -17.25 10.07
CA SER A 105 10.50 -16.38 10.05
C SER A 105 11.16 -16.31 11.42
N ARG A 106 10.38 -16.10 12.50
CA ARG A 106 10.93 -16.07 13.86
C ARG A 106 11.53 -17.42 14.27
N LYS A 107 10.86 -18.53 13.96
CA LYS A 107 11.30 -19.88 14.34
C LYS A 107 12.54 -20.33 13.57
N GLU A 108 12.58 -20.12 12.26
CA GLU A 108 13.60 -20.70 11.38
C GLU A 108 14.75 -19.73 11.06
N LEU A 109 14.51 -18.42 11.10
CA LEU A 109 15.54 -17.41 10.83
C LEU A 109 15.97 -16.63 12.08
N GLY A 110 15.23 -16.72 13.19
CA GLY A 110 15.45 -15.87 14.36
C GLY A 110 15.22 -14.38 14.10
N ARG A 111 14.52 -14.04 13.01
CA ARG A 111 14.45 -12.68 12.43
C ARG A 111 13.02 -12.28 12.08
N ASP A 112 12.79 -10.97 12.04
CA ASP A 112 11.54 -10.37 11.57
C ASP A 112 11.84 -9.44 10.41
N ILE A 113 11.75 -9.97 9.19
CA ILE A 113 12.12 -9.27 7.97
C ILE A 113 11.31 -7.98 7.76
N VAL A 114 10.05 -7.95 8.21
CA VAL A 114 9.22 -6.75 8.08
C VAL A 114 9.70 -5.67 9.06
N GLN A 115 9.96 -6.04 10.32
CA GLN A 115 10.53 -5.12 11.32
C GLN A 115 11.86 -4.54 10.84
N GLU A 116 12.80 -5.40 10.42
CA GLU A 116 14.13 -4.97 9.93
C GLU A 116 14.01 -4.04 8.71
N THR A 117 13.05 -4.30 7.82
CA THR A 117 12.78 -3.41 6.67
C THR A 117 12.30 -2.02 7.11
N LEU A 118 11.42 -1.95 8.12
CA LEU A 118 10.95 -0.69 8.69
C LEU A 118 12.08 0.07 9.40
N GLU A 119 12.92 -0.63 10.14
CA GLU A 119 14.09 -0.07 10.82
C GLU A 119 15.06 0.58 9.82
N VAL A 120 15.34 -0.07 8.69
CA VAL A 120 16.18 0.50 7.61
C VAL A 120 15.60 1.83 7.11
N PHE A 121 14.29 1.91 6.86
CA PHE A 121 13.66 3.19 6.48
C PHE A 121 13.82 4.27 7.56
N GLY A 122 13.61 3.90 8.83
CA GLY A 122 13.76 4.80 9.97
C GLY A 122 15.20 5.28 10.19
N ASP A 123 16.20 4.42 9.97
CA ASP A 123 17.61 4.77 10.00
C ASP A 123 17.96 5.78 8.92
N HIS A 124 17.51 5.54 7.67
CA HIS A 124 17.70 6.50 6.59
C HIS A 124 17.05 7.85 6.88
N TRP A 125 15.85 7.87 7.45
CA TRP A 125 15.17 9.09 7.86
C TRP A 125 15.97 9.89 8.88
N ARG A 126 16.48 9.23 9.94
CA ARG A 126 17.31 9.88 10.97
C ARG A 126 18.62 10.46 10.42
N ARG A 127 19.14 9.90 9.33
CA ARG A 127 20.35 10.38 8.62
C ARG A 127 20.06 11.43 7.54
N GLY A 128 18.83 11.97 7.49
CA GLY A 128 18.43 12.97 6.50
C GLY A 128 18.15 12.43 5.10
N ASN A 129 18.10 11.11 4.90
CA ASN A 129 17.62 10.52 3.65
C ASN A 129 16.12 10.25 3.78
N TYR A 130 15.31 11.28 3.56
CA TYR A 130 13.87 11.22 3.78
C TYR A 130 13.14 10.47 2.66
N TRP A 131 12.42 9.42 3.03
CA TRP A 131 11.61 8.59 2.11
C TRP A 131 10.20 8.42 2.66
N MET A 132 9.17 8.79 1.91
CA MET A 132 7.79 8.56 2.33
C MET A 132 7.42 7.09 2.08
N VAL A 133 6.95 6.41 3.12
CA VAL A 133 6.60 4.98 3.09
C VAL A 133 5.08 4.82 3.12
N HIS A 134 4.53 4.32 2.02
CA HIS A 134 3.11 3.99 1.89
C HIS A 134 2.91 2.50 2.12
N LEU A 135 2.48 2.12 3.31
CA LEU A 135 2.40 0.72 3.73
C LEU A 135 0.98 0.19 3.58
N LEU A 136 0.75 -0.68 2.60
CA LEU A 136 -0.56 -1.29 2.36
C LEU A 136 -0.70 -2.56 3.20
N THR A 137 -1.87 -2.75 3.81
CA THR A 137 -2.20 -4.04 4.43
C THR A 137 -3.72 -4.23 4.61
N LYS A 138 -4.13 -5.49 4.78
CA LYS A 138 -5.44 -5.86 5.35
C LYS A 138 -5.30 -6.46 6.74
N SER A 139 -4.07 -6.61 7.21
CA SER A 139 -3.75 -7.42 8.37
C SER A 139 -3.76 -6.65 9.67
N HIS A 140 -4.27 -7.27 10.73
CA HIS A 140 -4.09 -6.77 12.09
C HIS A 140 -2.73 -7.11 12.69
N MET A 141 -1.94 -7.96 12.01
CA MET A 141 -0.59 -8.30 12.46
C MET A 141 0.38 -7.12 12.38
N ILE A 142 0.04 -6.06 11.63
CA ILE A 142 0.79 -4.79 11.62
C ILE A 142 0.97 -4.18 13.02
N LEU A 143 0.04 -4.45 13.94
CA LEU A 143 0.13 -3.98 15.32
C LEU A 143 1.29 -4.61 16.11
N LYS A 144 1.92 -5.68 15.60
CA LYS A 144 3.17 -6.21 16.18
C LYS A 144 4.35 -5.25 16.04
N HIS A 145 4.27 -4.29 15.11
CA HIS A 145 5.31 -3.30 14.86
C HIS A 145 4.84 -1.88 15.22
N LEU A 146 3.86 -1.76 16.13
CA LEU A 146 3.25 -0.48 16.52
C LEU A 146 4.26 0.55 17.02
N ASP A 147 5.22 0.14 17.86
CA ASP A 147 6.23 1.06 18.39
C ASP A 147 7.19 1.56 17.31
N THR A 148 7.56 0.68 16.37
CA THR A 148 8.36 1.05 15.19
C THR A 148 7.60 2.05 14.33
N LEU A 149 6.35 1.77 13.98
CA LEU A 149 5.50 2.64 13.18
C LEU A 149 5.25 3.99 13.87
N ARG A 150 5.10 4.01 15.20
CA ARG A 150 5.01 5.24 15.99
C ARG A 150 6.28 6.09 15.88
N SER A 151 7.46 5.47 15.92
CA SER A 151 8.73 6.19 15.76
C SER A 151 8.92 6.72 14.33
N MET A 152 8.24 6.10 13.35
CA MET A 152 8.21 6.50 11.95
C MET A 152 7.00 7.34 11.57
N ARG A 153 6.22 7.88 12.52
CA ARG A 153 4.93 8.56 12.22
C ARG A 153 5.04 9.73 11.22
N ASP A 154 6.20 10.38 11.15
CA ASP A 154 6.47 11.47 10.23
C ASP A 154 6.85 10.96 8.82
N GLN A 155 7.08 9.66 8.68
CA GLN A 155 7.60 8.99 7.48
C GLN A 155 6.61 7.98 6.86
N VAL A 156 5.69 7.42 7.66
CA VAL A 156 4.83 6.31 7.25
C VAL A 156 3.35 6.70 7.16
N GLN A 157 2.76 6.46 6.00
CA GLN A 157 1.30 6.40 5.82
C GLN A 157 0.87 4.94 5.75
N VAL A 158 0.01 4.51 6.67
CA VAL A 158 -0.58 3.17 6.61
C VAL A 158 -1.88 3.21 5.82
N GLU A 159 -1.98 2.37 4.80
CA GLU A 159 -3.16 2.26 3.94
C GLU A 159 -3.89 0.96 4.27
N LEU A 160 -4.95 1.07 5.06
CA LEU A 160 -5.69 -0.08 5.52
C LEU A 160 -6.87 -0.39 4.60
N THR A 161 -6.83 -1.55 3.94
CA THR A 161 -7.86 -1.89 2.96
C THR A 161 -9.16 -2.38 3.62
N ILE A 162 -10.27 -1.72 3.33
CA ILE A 162 -11.64 -2.17 3.68
C ILE A 162 -12.50 -2.07 2.42
N THR A 163 -12.91 -3.21 1.86
CA THR A 163 -13.58 -3.28 0.55
C THR A 163 -15.09 -3.17 0.63
N THR A 164 -15.68 -3.41 1.80
CA THR A 164 -17.11 -3.36 2.08
C THR A 164 -17.32 -3.28 3.60
N LEU A 165 -18.51 -2.84 4.05
CA LEU A 165 -18.97 -2.92 5.43
C LEU A 165 -19.74 -4.21 5.75
N SER A 166 -19.98 -5.08 4.76
CA SER A 166 -20.63 -6.37 4.96
C SER A 166 -19.61 -7.48 5.21
N GLU A 167 -19.62 -8.06 6.41
CA GLU A 167 -18.80 -9.23 6.73
C GLU A 167 -19.13 -10.44 5.83
N ALA A 168 -20.38 -10.56 5.38
CA ALA A 168 -20.80 -11.61 4.45
C ALA A 168 -20.11 -11.45 3.08
N ARG A 169 -20.17 -10.25 2.48
CA ARG A 169 -19.45 -9.96 1.22
C ARG A 169 -17.95 -10.12 1.41
N LYS A 170 -17.37 -9.59 2.49
CA LYS A 170 -15.95 -9.76 2.82
C LYS A 170 -15.55 -11.23 2.93
N LYS A 171 -16.40 -12.09 3.50
CA LYS A 171 -16.11 -13.54 3.64
C LYS A 171 -16.02 -14.22 2.28
N ILE A 172 -16.87 -13.84 1.34
CA ILE A 172 -16.83 -14.34 -0.04
C ILE A 172 -15.57 -13.83 -0.74
N LEU A 173 -15.37 -12.51 -0.71
CA LEU A 173 -14.32 -11.83 -1.49
C LEU A 173 -12.91 -12.03 -0.94
N GLU A 174 -12.75 -12.11 0.37
CA GLU A 174 -11.47 -12.00 1.08
C GLU A 174 -11.36 -13.04 2.20
N GLY A 175 -11.80 -14.28 1.93
CA GLY A 175 -12.03 -15.33 2.93
C GLY A 175 -11.04 -15.36 4.09
N SER A 176 -9.73 -15.49 3.82
CA SER A 176 -8.69 -15.61 4.85
C SER A 176 -8.18 -14.28 5.42
N ALA A 177 -8.63 -13.13 4.92
CA ALA A 177 -8.26 -11.82 5.46
C ALA A 177 -8.96 -11.54 6.80
N PRO A 178 -8.46 -10.64 7.66
CA PRO A 178 -9.13 -10.28 8.91
C PRO A 178 -10.51 -9.64 8.69
N THR A 179 -11.38 -9.75 9.70
CA THR A 179 -12.70 -9.10 9.73
C THR A 179 -12.60 -7.58 9.63
N ILE A 180 -13.66 -6.92 9.18
CA ILE A 180 -13.77 -5.46 9.07
C ILE A 180 -13.57 -4.84 10.46
N ARG A 181 -14.17 -5.43 11.51
CA ARG A 181 -13.96 -4.99 12.90
C ARG A 181 -12.48 -4.98 13.31
N LYS A 182 -11.72 -6.03 12.96
CA LYS A 182 -10.28 -6.08 13.26
C LYS A 182 -9.52 -4.98 12.50
N ARG A 183 -9.91 -4.68 11.27
CA ARG A 183 -9.29 -3.60 10.47
C ARG A 183 -9.59 -2.23 11.09
N LEU A 184 -10.83 -1.92 11.41
CA LEU A 184 -11.16 -0.67 12.12
C LEU A 184 -10.38 -0.52 13.44
N GLY A 185 -10.20 -1.63 14.18
CA GLY A 185 -9.34 -1.64 15.37
C GLY A 185 -7.87 -1.31 15.10
N VAL A 186 -7.33 -1.69 13.94
CA VAL A 186 -5.98 -1.30 13.50
C VAL A 186 -5.90 0.19 13.23
N ILE A 187 -6.91 0.78 12.55
CA ILE A 187 -6.96 2.23 12.32
C ILE A 187 -6.86 2.95 13.66
N LYS A 188 -7.73 2.58 14.60
CA LYS A 188 -7.74 3.19 15.94
C LYS A 188 -6.39 3.06 16.64
N ALA A 189 -5.83 1.86 16.71
CA ALA A 189 -4.58 1.63 17.44
C ALA A 189 -3.39 2.40 16.85
N LEU A 190 -3.33 2.54 15.52
CA LEU A 190 -2.27 3.31 14.85
C LEU A 190 -2.49 4.83 15.00
N SER A 191 -3.71 5.30 14.78
CA SER A 191 -4.07 6.71 14.89
C SER A 191 -3.92 7.24 16.32
N ASP A 192 -4.25 6.45 17.34
CA ASP A 192 -4.03 6.79 18.76
C ASP A 192 -2.53 7.01 19.07
N ARG A 193 -1.62 6.51 18.20
CA ARG A 193 -0.15 6.73 18.29
C ARG A 193 0.38 7.74 17.29
N GLY A 194 -0.50 8.51 16.66
CA GLY A 194 -0.17 9.59 15.74
C GLY A 194 0.27 9.11 14.35
N VAL A 195 0.16 7.82 14.05
CA VAL A 195 0.47 7.30 12.71
C VAL A 195 -0.62 7.75 11.74
N PHE A 196 -0.24 8.28 10.58
CA PHE A 196 -1.19 8.65 9.54
C PHE A 196 -1.82 7.39 8.93
N VAL A 197 -3.13 7.25 9.07
CA VAL A 197 -3.88 6.12 8.49
C VAL A 197 -4.84 6.61 7.43
N ARG A 198 -4.78 5.97 6.26
CA ARG A 198 -5.75 6.08 5.17
C ARG A 198 -6.63 4.83 5.13
N VAL A 199 -7.94 5.03 5.04
CA VAL A 199 -8.84 3.96 4.60
C VAL A 199 -8.72 3.80 3.09
N MET A 200 -8.36 2.59 2.67
CA MET A 200 -8.15 2.24 1.26
C MET A 200 -9.29 1.32 0.78
N ALA A 201 -10.39 1.88 0.31
CA ALA A 201 -11.51 1.14 -0.24
C ALA A 201 -11.26 0.74 -1.70
N MET A 202 -10.27 -0.13 -1.93
CA MET A 202 -9.84 -0.52 -3.28
C MET A 202 -9.59 -2.04 -3.37
N PRO A 203 -10.42 -2.80 -4.10
CA PRO A 203 -11.66 -2.37 -4.74
C PRO A 203 -12.78 -2.13 -3.71
N PHE A 204 -13.58 -1.08 -3.88
CA PHE A 204 -14.81 -0.90 -3.13
C PHE A 204 -15.94 -1.69 -3.79
N ILE A 205 -16.68 -2.45 -2.99
CA ILE A 205 -17.83 -3.28 -3.40
C ILE A 205 -19.01 -2.83 -2.54
N GLY A 206 -19.94 -2.10 -3.13
CA GLY A 206 -20.98 -1.36 -2.42
C GLY A 206 -21.46 -0.13 -3.19
N ASN A 207 -22.45 0.55 -2.62
CA ASN A 207 -23.04 1.77 -3.15
C ASN A 207 -22.45 3.03 -2.50
N ARG A 208 -22.88 4.22 -2.94
CA ARG A 208 -22.35 5.50 -2.43
C ARG A 208 -22.56 5.66 -0.92
N ASP A 209 -23.73 5.26 -0.41
CA ASP A 209 -24.07 5.42 1.01
C ASP A 209 -23.18 4.56 1.90
N GLU A 210 -22.88 3.32 1.48
CA GLU A 210 -21.93 2.46 2.17
C GLU A 210 -20.50 3.02 2.09
N ALA A 211 -20.11 3.66 0.98
CA ALA A 211 -18.80 4.33 0.88
C ALA A 211 -18.71 5.53 1.83
N ALA A 212 -19.76 6.35 1.88
CA ALA A 212 -19.86 7.49 2.77
C ALA A 212 -19.84 7.05 4.24
N GLU A 213 -20.55 5.96 4.56
CA GLU A 213 -20.55 5.36 5.90
C GLU A 213 -19.17 4.80 6.25
N LEU A 214 -18.51 4.09 5.33
CA LEU A 214 -17.15 3.58 5.55
C LEU A 214 -16.16 4.73 5.81
N ARG A 215 -16.28 5.83 5.08
CA ARG A 215 -15.51 7.06 5.31
C ARG A 215 -15.78 7.62 6.71
N ARG A 216 -17.06 7.74 7.10
CA ARG A 216 -17.46 8.25 8.42
C ARG A 216 -16.87 7.40 9.55
N ILE A 217 -17.11 6.09 9.55
CA ILE A 217 -16.59 5.21 10.62
C ILE A 217 -15.05 5.12 10.60
N GLY A 218 -14.43 5.25 9.43
CA GLY A 218 -12.98 5.31 9.29
C GLY A 218 -12.41 6.53 10.00
N PHE A 219 -13.01 7.70 9.81
CA PHE A 219 -12.62 8.93 10.48
C PHE A 219 -12.93 8.92 11.98
N GLU A 220 -14.05 8.32 12.40
CA GLU A 220 -14.35 8.09 13.83
C GLU A 220 -13.34 7.13 14.48
N SER A 221 -12.80 6.20 13.70
CA SER A 221 -11.69 5.33 14.13
C SER A 221 -10.33 6.03 14.07
N GLY A 222 -10.27 7.29 13.64
CA GLY A 222 -9.06 8.11 13.61
C GLY A 222 -8.30 8.14 12.27
N ALA A 223 -8.84 7.57 11.19
CA ALA A 223 -8.23 7.75 9.86
C ALA A 223 -8.26 9.24 9.46
N ARG A 224 -7.23 9.68 8.74
CA ARG A 224 -7.10 11.07 8.26
C ARG A 224 -7.37 11.24 6.77
N ALA A 225 -7.42 10.12 6.05
CA ALA A 225 -7.58 10.07 4.61
C ALA A 225 -8.52 8.93 4.20
N PHE A 226 -9.22 9.11 3.09
CA PHE A 226 -10.12 8.13 2.50
C PHE A 226 -9.89 8.09 0.99
N LYS A 227 -9.51 6.92 0.49
CA LYS A 227 -9.41 6.63 -0.94
C LYS A 227 -10.33 5.49 -1.27
N HIS A 228 -10.96 5.55 -2.42
CA HIS A 228 -11.77 4.46 -2.91
C HIS A 228 -11.61 4.31 -4.41
N LYS A 229 -11.94 3.11 -4.88
CA LYS A 229 -12.04 2.78 -6.30
C LYS A 229 -12.91 1.55 -6.43
N LYS A 230 -14.01 1.60 -7.17
CA LYS A 230 -14.87 0.46 -7.49
C LYS A 230 -14.11 -0.63 -8.24
N MET A 231 -14.66 -1.85 -8.17
CA MET A 231 -14.21 -2.92 -9.05
C MET A 231 -14.43 -2.53 -10.51
N ASN A 232 -13.38 -2.60 -11.32
CA ASN A 232 -13.48 -2.20 -12.72
C ASN A 232 -12.94 -3.23 -13.72
N TYR A 233 -12.49 -4.40 -13.27
CA TYR A 233 -11.96 -5.47 -14.14
C TYR A 233 -12.61 -6.86 -13.92
N TRP A 234 -13.46 -6.99 -12.90
CA TRP A 234 -14.36 -8.13 -12.70
C TRP A 234 -15.82 -7.65 -12.70
N ASP A 235 -16.72 -8.52 -13.13
CA ASP A 235 -18.16 -8.36 -12.91
C ASP A 235 -18.45 -8.48 -11.41
N GLU A 236 -19.03 -7.44 -10.81
CA GLU A 236 -19.21 -7.34 -9.35
C GLU A 236 -20.21 -8.39 -8.82
N ASP A 237 -21.30 -8.63 -9.53
CA ASP A 237 -22.35 -9.58 -9.12
C ASP A 237 -21.84 -11.02 -9.24
N ALA A 238 -21.21 -11.37 -10.37
CA ALA A 238 -20.58 -12.67 -10.54
C ALA A 238 -19.51 -12.93 -9.47
N LEU A 239 -18.71 -11.91 -9.13
CA LEU A 239 -17.68 -12.02 -8.11
C LEU A 239 -18.27 -12.29 -6.71
N LEU A 240 -19.40 -11.66 -6.39
CA LEU A 240 -20.15 -11.91 -5.14
C LEU A 240 -20.80 -13.29 -5.09
N GLU A 241 -20.99 -13.94 -6.24
CA GLU A 241 -21.39 -15.35 -6.35
C GLU A 241 -20.19 -16.32 -6.38
N GLY A 242 -18.95 -15.80 -6.25
CA GLY A 242 -17.72 -16.60 -6.31
C GLY A 242 -17.27 -16.94 -7.73
N ARG A 243 -17.86 -16.34 -8.77
CA ARG A 243 -17.52 -16.54 -10.18
C ARG A 243 -16.57 -15.46 -10.67
N LEU A 244 -15.52 -15.86 -11.39
CA LEU A 244 -14.52 -14.93 -11.95
C LEU A 244 -14.88 -14.57 -13.40
N THR A 245 -15.70 -13.54 -13.59
CA THR A 245 -16.09 -13.05 -14.92
C THR A 245 -15.41 -11.71 -15.22
N ARG A 246 -14.45 -11.70 -16.15
CA ARG A 246 -13.75 -10.46 -16.54
C ARG A 246 -14.66 -9.54 -17.32
N VAL A 247 -14.54 -8.25 -17.06
CA VAL A 247 -15.20 -7.19 -17.83
C VAL A 247 -14.16 -6.25 -18.45
N LYS A 248 -14.56 -5.49 -19.47
CA LYS A 248 -13.71 -4.44 -20.02
C LYS A 248 -13.50 -3.35 -18.97
N GLY A 249 -12.23 -3.10 -18.67
CA GLY A 249 -11.79 -2.00 -17.79
C GLY A 249 -12.48 -0.68 -18.12
N ARG A 250 -13.08 -0.04 -17.11
CA ARG A 250 -13.65 1.32 -17.23
C ARG A 250 -12.88 2.29 -16.35
N LYS A 251 -12.85 3.57 -16.75
CA LYS A 251 -12.42 4.66 -15.85
C LYS A 251 -13.41 4.68 -14.69
N ASP A 252 -12.88 4.65 -13.49
CA ASP A 252 -13.71 4.80 -12.31
C ASP A 252 -13.89 6.29 -12.02
N VAL A 253 -15.15 6.71 -12.02
CA VAL A 253 -15.61 8.07 -11.73
C VAL A 253 -16.65 8.04 -10.61
N ALA A 254 -16.81 6.90 -9.93
CA ALA A 254 -17.72 6.80 -8.81
C ALA A 254 -17.20 7.69 -7.67
N PHE A 255 -18.13 8.32 -6.96
CA PHE A 255 -17.98 8.97 -5.65
C PHE A 255 -16.70 9.81 -5.48
N GLU A 256 -16.23 10.49 -6.54
CA GLU A 256 -14.96 11.25 -6.50
C GLU A 256 -14.96 12.27 -5.37
N ASP A 257 -16.13 12.80 -5.02
CA ASP A 257 -16.41 13.72 -3.92
C ASP A 257 -16.13 13.15 -2.52
N LEU A 258 -16.01 11.84 -2.36
CA LEU A 258 -15.71 11.20 -1.08
C LEU A 258 -14.20 11.10 -0.80
N GLN A 259 -13.33 11.31 -1.80
CA GLN A 259 -11.89 11.23 -1.60
C GLN A 259 -11.41 12.32 -0.64
N VAL A 260 -10.47 11.97 0.24
CA VAL A 260 -9.83 12.89 1.19
C VAL A 260 -8.35 12.54 1.30
N LYS A 261 -7.46 13.48 1.00
CA LYS A 261 -5.99 13.38 1.15
C LYS A 261 -5.42 12.10 0.53
N SER A 262 -5.82 11.86 -0.69
CA SER A 262 -5.68 10.61 -1.44
C SER A 262 -5.27 10.83 -2.90
N GLY A 263 -4.82 12.05 -3.23
CA GLY A 263 -4.36 12.48 -4.54
C GLY A 263 -5.30 13.46 -5.24
N GLU A 264 -6.18 14.16 -4.52
CA GLU A 264 -7.01 15.22 -5.09
C GLU A 264 -6.13 16.37 -5.59
N HIS A 265 -6.43 16.90 -6.76
CA HIS A 265 -5.72 18.07 -7.27
C HIS A 265 -6.03 19.30 -6.41
N VAL A 266 -4.99 20.08 -6.11
CA VAL A 266 -5.15 21.41 -5.54
C VAL A 266 -5.70 22.33 -6.62
N ILE A 267 -6.86 22.93 -6.37
CA ILE A 267 -7.53 23.81 -7.34
C ILE A 267 -7.17 25.27 -7.06
N GLU A 268 -6.73 25.99 -8.09
CA GLU A 268 -6.43 27.43 -8.07
C GLU A 268 -7.14 28.09 -9.26
N ASN A 269 -7.99 29.09 -8.99
CA ASN A 269 -8.82 29.75 -10.01
C ASN A 269 -9.71 28.81 -10.84
N GLY A 270 -10.20 27.72 -10.24
CA GLY A 270 -11.10 26.76 -10.88
C GLY A 270 -10.40 25.65 -11.67
N GLU A 271 -9.07 25.69 -11.80
CA GLU A 271 -8.28 24.67 -12.51
C GLU A 271 -7.25 24.00 -11.59
N PRO A 272 -6.81 22.77 -11.88
CA PRO A 272 -5.70 22.13 -11.18
C PRO A 272 -4.44 22.99 -11.24
N LYS A 273 -3.92 23.38 -10.07
CA LYS A 273 -2.61 24.02 -9.95
C LYS A 273 -1.54 23.04 -10.39
N THR A 274 -0.64 23.48 -11.27
CA THR A 274 0.45 22.65 -11.79
C THR A 274 1.82 23.23 -11.48
N VAL A 275 2.83 22.37 -11.43
CA VAL A 275 4.23 22.72 -11.21
C VAL A 275 5.12 21.93 -12.16
N GLU A 276 6.22 22.54 -12.61
CA GLU A 276 7.24 21.85 -13.39
C GLU A 276 8.18 21.07 -12.44
N VAL A 277 8.29 19.76 -12.64
CA VAL A 277 9.19 18.91 -11.85
C VAL A 277 10.05 18.05 -12.75
N LEU A 278 11.25 17.71 -12.28
CA LEU A 278 12.16 16.80 -12.98
C LEU A 278 11.75 15.35 -12.70
N MET A 279 11.36 14.61 -13.73
CA MET A 279 10.86 13.23 -13.64
C MET A 279 11.76 12.26 -14.39
N PRO A 280 11.92 11.01 -13.92
CA PRO A 280 12.65 10.01 -14.67
C PRO A 280 11.84 9.56 -15.90
N THR A 281 12.54 9.25 -16.98
CA THR A 281 11.92 8.53 -18.12
C THR A 281 11.50 7.13 -17.68
N PRO A 282 10.58 6.44 -18.38
CA PRO A 282 10.09 5.12 -17.97
C PRO A 282 11.17 4.04 -17.80
N LYS A 283 12.34 4.22 -18.42
CA LYS A 283 13.50 3.33 -18.28
C LYS A 283 14.47 3.74 -17.17
N TRP A 284 14.21 4.86 -16.47
CA TRP A 284 15.06 5.42 -15.41
C TRP A 284 16.51 5.66 -15.83
N LYS A 285 16.74 5.98 -17.12
CA LYS A 285 18.07 6.27 -17.68
C LYS A 285 18.37 7.75 -17.83
N THR A 286 17.33 8.56 -18.02
CA THR A 286 17.39 9.99 -18.26
C THR A 286 16.25 10.67 -17.52
N TRP A 287 16.33 12.00 -17.40
CA TRP A 287 15.35 12.82 -16.71
C TRP A 287 14.79 13.87 -17.65
N GLU A 288 13.52 14.21 -17.48
CA GLU A 288 12.84 15.24 -18.26
C GLU A 288 11.94 16.08 -17.37
N LYS A 289 11.80 17.36 -17.71
CA LYS A 289 10.85 18.26 -17.05
C LYS A 289 9.43 17.89 -17.47
N ARG A 290 8.52 17.82 -16.50
CA ARG A 290 7.09 17.57 -16.73
C ARG A 290 6.26 18.52 -15.89
N MET A 291 5.22 19.07 -16.49
CA MET A 291 4.15 19.73 -15.74
C MET A 291 3.29 18.66 -15.07
N VAL A 292 3.13 18.75 -13.76
CA VAL A 292 2.29 17.84 -12.97
C VAL A 292 1.34 18.65 -12.10
N PRO A 293 0.10 18.16 -11.85
CA PRO A 293 -0.78 18.78 -10.89
C PRO A 293 -0.21 18.64 -9.47
N ILE A 294 -0.42 19.65 -8.64
CA ILE A 294 -0.18 19.53 -7.21
C ILE A 294 -1.32 18.70 -6.62
N GLU A 295 -0.97 17.69 -5.83
CA GLU A 295 -1.90 16.72 -5.25
C GLU A 295 -1.87 16.79 -3.72
N ASN A 296 -3.03 16.69 -3.07
CA ASN A 296 -3.13 16.54 -1.62
C ASN A 296 -3.08 15.05 -1.25
N SER A 297 -1.99 14.66 -0.61
CA SER A 297 -1.76 13.32 -0.05
C SER A 297 -1.65 13.34 1.47
N GLY A 298 -1.82 14.51 2.11
CA GLY A 298 -1.75 14.71 3.56
C GLY A 298 -0.32 14.71 4.11
N TYR A 299 0.69 14.98 3.27
CA TYR A 299 2.09 14.95 3.71
C TYR A 299 2.45 16.15 4.60
N SER A 300 1.92 17.33 4.30
CA SER A 300 2.09 18.55 5.09
C SER A 300 1.51 18.45 6.50
N GLU A 301 0.60 17.50 6.76
CA GLU A 301 0.07 17.23 8.10
C GLU A 301 0.96 16.28 8.93
N MET A 302 1.95 15.67 8.28
CA MET A 302 2.85 14.70 8.91
C MET A 302 4.20 15.32 9.27
N ASN A 303 4.71 16.24 8.45
CA ASN A 303 6.02 16.86 8.62
C ASN A 303 6.16 18.12 7.74
N ASP A 304 7.23 18.89 7.96
CA ASP A 304 7.53 20.12 7.22
C ASP A 304 8.46 19.89 6.00
N ILE A 305 8.57 18.65 5.50
CA ILE A 305 9.43 18.36 4.34
C ILE A 305 8.72 18.79 3.06
N ASP A 306 9.44 19.49 2.18
CA ASP A 306 8.98 19.78 0.83
C ASP A 306 9.02 18.52 -0.05
N TRP A 307 7.86 17.88 -0.21
CA TRP A 307 7.67 16.73 -1.10
C TRP A 307 7.40 17.13 -2.56
N GLY A 308 7.56 18.42 -2.90
CA GLY A 308 7.34 19.00 -4.22
C GLY A 308 5.86 19.11 -4.55
N TYR A 309 5.41 18.37 -5.55
CA TYR A 309 4.02 18.43 -6.05
C TYR A 309 3.02 17.64 -5.20
N GLN A 310 3.43 17.16 -4.02
CA GLN A 310 2.58 16.43 -3.08
C GLN A 310 2.55 17.21 -1.78
N ILE A 311 1.36 17.63 -1.35
CA ILE A 311 1.15 18.37 -0.10
C ILE A 311 0.34 17.57 0.91
#